data_AF-A0AAW2J0W5-F1
#
_entry.id   AF-A0AAW2J0W5-F1
#
_cell.length_a   1.000
_cell.length_b   1.000
_cell.length_c   1.000
_cell.angle_alpha   90.00
_cell.angle_beta   90.00
_cell.angle_gamma   90.00
#
_symmetry.space_group_name_H-M   'P 1'
#
loop_
_entity.id
_entity.type
_entity.pdbx_description
1 polymer ?
#
loop_
_entity_poly.entity_id
_entity_poly.type
_entity_poly.pdbx_seq_one_letter_code
_entity_poly.pdbx_strand_id
1 'polypeptide(L)'
;MTNEIQKQYDRLEDLPSIMLRMKDVYAVPDQHIRYAATKVFFGTKMAEGSSVQSHGVKMLSLVEKLEDLKAGLDNDTYIDVILQSLPPSYDPFIVN
;
A
#
# COMPACT_ATOMS: atom_id res chain seq x y z
N MET A 1 9.44 -36.57 23.18
CA MET A 1 8.88 -35.24 23.48
C MET A 1 8.48 -34.60 22.16
N THR A 2 7.26 -34.85 21.70
CA THR A 2 6.74 -34.29 20.44
C THR A 2 6.29 -32.87 20.75
N ASN A 3 6.95 -31.89 20.14
CA ASN A 3 6.66 -30.47 20.32
C ASN A 3 5.20 -30.21 19.92
N GLU A 4 4.43 -29.43 20.68
CA GLU A 4 3.01 -29.09 20.42
C GLU A 4 2.79 -28.65 18.95
N ILE A 5 3.83 -28.01 18.41
CA ILE A 5 3.97 -27.57 17.02
C ILE A 5 3.88 -28.76 16.06
N GLN A 6 4.67 -29.82 16.26
CA GLN A 6 4.69 -31.01 15.41
C GLN A 6 3.31 -31.68 15.34
N LYS A 7 2.62 -31.75 16.48
CA LYS A 7 1.27 -32.31 16.62
C LYS A 7 0.17 -31.47 15.93
N GLN A 8 0.45 -30.20 15.62
CA GLN A 8 -0.44 -29.38 14.79
C GLN A 8 -0.16 -29.54 13.30
N TYR A 9 1.10 -29.78 12.91
CA TYR A 9 1.47 -30.03 11.51
C TYR A 9 0.98 -31.39 11.00
N ASP A 10 0.97 -32.43 11.83
CA ASP A 10 0.41 -33.75 11.47
C ASP A 10 -1.12 -33.74 11.26
N ARG A 11 -1.82 -32.66 11.64
CA ARG A 11 -3.28 -32.49 11.48
C ARG A 11 -3.68 -31.67 10.25
N LEU A 12 -2.72 -31.16 9.49
CA LEU A 12 -2.95 -30.38 8.28
C LEU A 12 -2.82 -31.31 7.07
N GLU A 13 -3.88 -32.06 6.78
CA GLU A 13 -3.91 -33.00 5.64
C GLU A 13 -4.01 -32.30 4.28
N ASP A 14 -4.27 -30.98 4.23
CA ASP A 14 -4.54 -30.29 2.97
C ASP A 14 -3.59 -29.12 2.71
N LEU A 15 -2.93 -29.19 1.55
CA LEU A 15 -1.93 -28.24 1.02
C LEU A 15 -2.36 -26.75 1.13
N PRO A 16 -3.63 -26.38 0.84
CA PRO A 16 -4.14 -25.01 0.98
C PRO A 16 -4.06 -24.47 2.41
N SER A 17 -4.28 -25.31 3.43
CA SER A 17 -4.27 -24.89 4.84
C SER A 17 -2.85 -24.67 5.36
N ILE A 18 -1.86 -25.39 4.83
CA ILE A 18 -0.43 -25.15 5.05
C ILE A 18 0.01 -23.85 4.36
N MET A 19 -0.39 -23.65 3.10
CA MET A 19 -0.08 -22.42 2.34
C MET A 19 -0.67 -21.16 2.99
N LEU A 20 -1.90 -21.24 3.52
CA LEU A 20 -2.55 -20.12 4.20
C LEU A 20 -1.79 -19.72 5.47
N ARG A 21 -1.39 -20.69 6.31
CA ARG A 21 -0.56 -20.41 7.49
C ARG A 21 0.83 -19.89 7.14
N MET A 22 1.44 -20.39 6.08
CA MET A 22 2.72 -19.84 5.59
C MET A 22 2.55 -18.36 5.21
N LYS A 23 1.46 -18.04 4.49
CA LYS A 23 1.14 -16.65 4.17
C LYS A 23 0.97 -15.80 5.42
N ASP A 24 0.25 -16.27 6.44
CA ASP A 24 0.06 -15.52 7.69
C ASP A 24 1.35 -15.31 8.48
N VAL A 25 2.22 -16.33 8.55
CA VAL A 25 3.50 -16.26 9.28
C VAL A 25 4.53 -15.37 8.56
N TYR A 26 4.52 -15.37 7.23
CA TYR A 26 5.46 -14.59 6.40
C TYR A 26 4.88 -13.29 5.83
N ALA A 27 3.62 -12.92 6.15
CA ALA A 27 2.99 -11.67 5.70
C ALA A 27 3.35 -10.43 6.54
N VAL A 28 4.05 -10.61 7.66
CA VAL A 28 4.43 -9.51 8.56
C VAL A 28 5.33 -8.44 7.91
N PRO A 29 6.24 -8.74 6.96
CA PRO A 29 6.93 -7.71 6.18
C PRO A 29 5.97 -6.85 5.33
N ASP A 30 4.91 -7.45 4.79
CA ASP A 30 4.03 -6.83 3.81
C ASP A 30 3.13 -5.75 4.45
N GLN A 31 2.61 -5.99 5.67
CA GLN A 31 1.73 -5.04 6.34
C GLN A 31 2.48 -3.77 6.79
N HIS A 32 3.69 -3.90 7.34
CA HIS A 32 4.48 -2.76 7.77
C HIS A 32 4.97 -1.92 6.57
N ILE A 33 5.40 -2.58 5.49
CA ILE A 33 5.84 -1.89 4.26
C ILE A 33 4.65 -1.19 3.60
N ARG A 34 3.49 -1.87 3.50
CA ARG A 34 2.24 -1.27 3.01
C ARG A 34 1.81 -0.08 3.85
N TYR A 35 1.83 -0.21 5.17
CA TYR A 35 1.51 0.90 6.08
C TYR A 35 2.46 2.09 5.87
N ALA A 36 3.77 1.85 5.78
CA ALA A 36 4.74 2.90 5.55
C ALA A 36 4.54 3.59 4.19
N ALA A 37 4.32 2.83 3.12
CA ALA A 37 4.03 3.37 1.79
C ALA A 37 2.74 4.19 1.79
N THR A 38 1.69 3.68 2.44
CA THR A 38 0.39 4.36 2.57
C THR A 38 0.57 5.69 3.30
N LYS A 39 1.29 5.69 4.43
CA LYS A 39 1.59 6.90 5.19
C LYS A 39 2.33 7.94 4.35
N VAL A 40 3.31 7.52 3.54
CA VAL A 40 4.05 8.43 2.64
C VAL A 40 3.13 8.98 1.55
N PHE A 41 2.28 8.15 0.94
CA PHE A 41 1.34 8.58 -0.10
C PHE A 41 0.38 9.65 0.40
N PHE A 42 -0.36 9.37 1.48
CA PHE A 42 -1.31 10.33 2.07
C PHE A 42 -0.63 11.58 2.66
N GLY A 43 0.62 11.46 3.12
CA GLY A 43 1.38 12.57 3.69
C GLY A 43 2.15 13.41 2.68
N THR A 44 2.25 12.99 1.42
CA THR A 44 3.01 13.72 0.39
C THR A 44 2.20 14.92 -0.06
N LYS A 45 2.80 16.12 0.03
CA LYS A 45 2.25 17.39 -0.46
C LYS A 45 3.26 18.07 -1.38
N MET A 46 2.76 18.72 -2.41
CA MET A 46 3.54 19.55 -3.32
C MET A 46 3.76 20.93 -2.68
N ALA A 47 4.97 21.47 -2.79
CA ALA A 47 5.25 22.82 -2.34
C ALA A 47 4.80 23.87 -3.38
N GLU A 48 4.35 25.03 -2.91
CA GLU A 48 3.99 26.15 -3.77
C GLU A 48 5.13 26.51 -4.73
N GLY A 49 4.83 26.67 -6.02
CA GLY A 49 5.82 27.03 -7.05
C GLY A 49 6.81 25.91 -7.44
N SER A 50 6.68 24.70 -6.89
CA SER A 50 7.48 23.54 -7.32
C SER A 50 6.92 22.88 -8.59
N SER A 51 7.71 22.01 -9.24
CA SER A 51 7.31 21.37 -10.49
C SER A 51 6.20 20.33 -10.28
N VAL A 52 5.01 20.62 -10.82
CA VAL A 52 3.89 19.68 -10.84
C VAL A 52 4.23 18.38 -11.57
N GLN A 53 5.08 18.44 -12.60
CA GLN A 53 5.49 17.26 -13.36
C GLN A 53 6.38 16.34 -12.51
N SER A 54 7.32 16.90 -11.77
CA SER A 54 8.16 16.13 -10.83
C SER A 54 7.32 15.53 -9.70
N HIS A 55 6.36 16.30 -9.17
CA HIS A 55 5.44 15.83 -8.15
C HIS A 55 4.52 14.70 -8.65
N GLY A 56 3.98 14.83 -9.87
CA GLY A 56 3.13 13.81 -10.50
C GLY A 56 3.86 12.48 -10.68
N VAL A 57 5.11 12.49 -11.15
CA VAL A 57 5.94 11.27 -11.26
C VAL A 57 6.15 10.63 -9.88
N LYS A 58 6.42 11.44 -8.84
CA LYS A 58 6.56 10.93 -7.47
C LYS A 58 5.28 10.27 -6.98
N MET A 59 4.14 10.92 -7.17
CA MET A 59 2.84 10.36 -6.76
C MET A 59 2.51 9.07 -7.53
N LEU A 60 2.76 9.02 -8.84
CA LEU A 60 2.56 7.82 -9.65
C LEU A 60 3.41 6.64 -9.13
N SER A 61 4.69 6.87 -8.82
CA SER A 61 5.56 5.82 -8.26
C SER A 61 5.07 5.28 -6.91
N LEU A 62 4.37 6.11 -6.13
CA LEU A 62 3.76 5.70 -4.87
C LEU A 62 2.48 4.88 -5.10
N VAL A 63 1.69 5.22 -6.12
CA VAL A 63 0.52 4.42 -6.54
C VAL A 63 0.97 3.04 -7.00
N GLU A 64 1.92 2.95 -7.94
CA GLU A 64 2.45 1.66 -8.43
C GLU A 64 2.94 0.78 -7.27
N LYS A 65 3.69 1.37 -6.33
CA LYS A 65 4.15 0.67 -5.13
C LYS A 65 3.01 0.17 -4.25
N LEU A 66 1.92 0.93 -4.12
CA LEU A 66 0.76 0.53 -3.33
C LEU A 66 -0.06 -0.56 -4.02
N GLU A 67 -0.14 -0.55 -5.34
CA GLU A 67 -0.74 -1.63 -6.13
C GLU A 67 0.05 -2.95 -5.98
N ASP A 68 1.38 -2.88 -6.07
CA ASP A 68 2.27 -4.04 -5.85
C ASP A 68 2.08 -4.66 -4.46
N LEU A 69 1.91 -3.80 -3.44
CA LEU A 69 1.65 -4.18 -2.05
C LEU A 69 0.19 -4.56 -1.78
N LYS A 70 -0.65 -4.59 -2.83
CA LYS A 70 -2.09 -4.90 -2.77
C LYS A 70 -2.76 -4.08 -1.67
N ALA A 71 -2.57 -2.77 -1.72
CA ALA A 71 -3.06 -1.86 -0.69
C ALA A 71 -4.59 -1.84 -0.58
N GLY A 72 -5.30 -2.22 -1.65
CA GLY A 72 -6.75 -2.32 -1.67
C GLY A 72 -7.45 -0.96 -1.74
N LEU A 73 -6.76 0.09 -2.19
CA LEU A 73 -7.35 1.37 -2.52
C LEU A 73 -7.94 1.30 -3.93
N ASP A 74 -9.08 1.97 -4.15
CA ASP A 74 -9.65 2.11 -5.48
C ASP A 74 -9.00 3.27 -6.26
N ASN A 75 -9.26 3.31 -7.56
CA ASN A 75 -8.70 4.31 -8.46
C ASN A 75 -9.12 5.74 -8.07
N ASP A 76 -10.36 5.90 -7.64
CA ASP A 76 -10.91 7.20 -7.25
C ASP A 76 -10.18 7.74 -6.01
N THR A 77 -9.88 6.90 -5.03
CA THR A 77 -9.08 7.26 -3.85
C THR A 77 -7.67 7.71 -4.25
N TYR A 78 -7.03 7.03 -5.21
CA TYR A 78 -5.71 7.47 -5.68
C TYR A 78 -5.78 8.85 -6.35
N ILE A 79 -6.77 9.07 -7.21
CA ILE A 79 -6.98 10.35 -7.89
C ILE A 79 -7.24 11.46 -6.86
N ASP A 80 -8.16 11.24 -5.92
CA ASP A 80 -8.51 12.20 -4.88
C ASP A 80 -7.31 12.60 -4.03
N VAL A 81 -6.47 11.65 -3.61
CA VAL A 81 -5.27 11.94 -2.82
C VAL A 81 -4.22 12.70 -3.65
N ILE A 82 -4.08 12.38 -4.93
CA ILE A 82 -3.19 13.12 -5.84
C ILE A 82 -3.67 14.57 -5.98
N LEU A 83 -4.95 14.80 -6.22
CA LEU A 83 -5.51 16.15 -6.31
C LEU A 83 -5.35 16.91 -4.99
N GLN A 84 -5.64 16.29 -3.85
CA GLN A 84 -5.45 16.88 -2.52
C GLN A 84 -3.97 17.13 -2.16
N SER A 85 -3.02 16.52 -2.85
CA SER A 85 -1.60 16.74 -2.63
C SER A 85 -1.08 18.02 -3.29
N LEU A 86 -1.85 18.60 -4.21
CA LEU A 86 -1.51 19.83 -4.89
C LEU A 86 -1.66 21.04 -3.96
N PRO A 87 -0.95 22.14 -4.21
CA PRO A 87 -1.09 23.37 -3.46
C PRO A 87 -2.39 24.13 -3.83
N PRO A 88 -2.88 25.05 -2.98
CA PRO A 88 -4.10 25.81 -3.24
C PRO A 88 -4.10 26.63 -4.54
N SER A 89 -2.93 27.02 -5.06
CA SER A 89 -2.86 27.65 -6.39
C SER A 89 -3.41 26.79 -7.52
N TYR A 90 -3.55 25.48 -7.29
CA TYR A 90 -4.11 24.54 -8.26
C TYR A 90 -5.62 24.34 -8.11
N ASP A 91 -6.27 24.84 -7.05
CA ASP A 91 -7.72 24.70 -6.81
C ASP A 91 -8.57 25.08 -8.04
N PRO A 92 -8.27 26.16 -8.80
CA PRO A 92 -9.05 26.52 -9.99
C PRO A 92 -8.96 25.50 -11.14
N PHE A 93 -7.95 24.64 -11.14
CA PHE A 93 -7.70 23.63 -12.18
C PHE A 93 -8.21 22.23 -11.78
N ILE A 94 -8.60 22.05 -10.52
CA ILE A 94 -9.25 20.83 -10.05
C ILE A 94 -10.72 20.93 -10.44
N VAL A 95 -11.02 20.57 -11.69
CA VAL A 95 -12.38 20.57 -12.24
C VAL A 95 -12.89 19.14 -12.24
N ASN A 96 -14.02 18.92 -11.56
CA ASN A 96 -14.75 17.65 -11.50
C ASN A 96 -15.43 17.35 -12.85
#